data_AF-A0A661DHS6-F1
#
_entry.id   AF-A0A661DHS6-F1
#
_cell.length_a   1.000
_cell.length_b   1.000
_cell.length_c   1.000
_cell.angle_alpha   90.00
_cell.angle_beta   90.00
_cell.angle_gamma   90.00
#
_symmetry.space_group_name_H-M   'P 1'
#
loop_
_entity.id
_entity.type
_entity.pdbx_description
1 polymer ?
#
loop_
_entity_poly.entity_id
_entity_poly.type
_entity_poly.pdbx_seq_one_letter_code
_entity_poly.pdbx_strand_id
1 'polypeptide(L)'
;MTEAEEAKEMKALKEYDLKMKDLKAVIKSLNESDLLKENVKVTGKGDVVLLSFLDALDGMSDENLENLPKDVAAYYEALPQAVFDDSGASDEPEEADEPEEADEPEEADEGDEPEEAEEADEGDDEGDDEGDDEGDDAGDDEGDDATSECPMFGKGCNEKEDDCKTCKKDFPAEFKACKAATKKAKASKPKKSTGTPKLRTRYGHIAGSMSGDIDNMLWKGMKLKAMAKKLAKDHKREEKAAQAKIRGHIKHLENNKGIKVSDKDDTLKAKKEFAEGYDKNNTK
;
A
#
# COMPACT_ATOMS: atom_id res chain seq x y z
N MET A 1 -6.85 3.12 18.08
CA MET A 1 -5.96 3.73 17.09
C MET A 1 -6.66 4.85 16.33
N THR A 2 -6.69 6.00 16.98
CA THR A 2 -7.02 7.28 16.37
C THR A 2 -5.84 7.77 15.53
N GLU A 3 -6.05 8.64 14.55
CA GLU A 3 -4.96 9.18 13.71
C GLU A 3 -3.89 9.96 14.50
N ALA A 4 -4.20 10.35 15.73
CA ALA A 4 -3.25 10.98 16.64
C ALA A 4 -2.26 9.97 17.27
N GLU A 5 -2.66 8.71 17.44
CA GLU A 5 -1.81 7.62 17.94
C GLU A 5 -0.83 7.17 16.84
N GLU A 6 -1.32 6.96 15.62
CA GLU A 6 -0.51 6.57 14.46
C GLU A 6 0.56 7.64 14.10
N ALA A 7 0.24 8.92 14.33
CA ALA A 7 1.18 10.03 14.14
C ALA A 7 2.24 10.16 15.25
N LYS A 8 1.92 9.74 16.50
CA LYS A 8 2.92 9.65 17.58
C LYS A 8 3.90 8.52 17.35
N GLU A 9 3.41 7.39 16.86
CA GLU A 9 4.21 6.21 16.53
C GLU A 9 5.22 6.49 15.39
N MET A 10 4.77 7.19 14.33
CA MET A 10 5.65 7.66 13.25
C MET A 10 6.71 8.69 13.70
N LYS A 11 6.46 9.38 14.82
CA LYS A 11 7.43 10.32 15.38
C LYS A 11 8.51 9.58 16.17
N ALA A 12 8.15 8.54 16.91
CA ALA A 12 9.10 7.70 17.65
C ALA A 12 10.17 7.10 16.71
N LEU A 13 9.79 6.43 15.62
CA LEU A 13 10.76 5.84 14.69
C LEU A 13 11.77 6.83 14.09
N LYS A 14 11.37 8.10 13.88
CA LYS A 14 12.28 9.16 13.43
C LYS A 14 13.12 9.75 14.55
N GLU A 15 12.62 9.74 15.77
CA GLU A 15 13.26 10.34 16.94
C GLU A 15 14.37 9.45 17.53
N TYR A 16 14.25 8.12 17.36
CA TYR A 16 15.23 7.14 17.87
C TYR A 16 16.31 6.71 16.86
N ASP A 17 16.40 7.36 15.69
CA ASP A 17 17.36 7.07 14.60
C ASP A 17 17.47 5.57 14.23
N LEU A 18 16.36 4.83 14.40
CA LEU A 18 16.27 3.42 14.04
C LEU A 18 16.25 3.30 12.53
N LYS A 19 17.39 2.92 11.95
CA LYS A 19 17.49 2.78 10.50
C LYS A 19 16.76 1.53 10.06
N MET A 20 15.88 1.70 9.08
CA MET A 20 15.17 0.58 8.44
C MET A 20 16.11 -0.53 7.94
N LYS A 21 17.36 -0.19 7.58
CA LYS A 21 18.38 -1.16 7.18
C LYS A 21 18.71 -2.14 8.32
N ASP A 22 18.78 -1.64 9.55
CA ASP A 22 19.16 -2.41 10.72
C ASP A 22 17.99 -3.33 11.14
N LEU A 23 16.75 -2.82 11.14
CA LEU A 23 15.55 -3.64 11.35
C LEU A 23 15.46 -4.82 10.35
N LYS A 24 15.78 -4.60 9.07
CA LYS A 24 15.80 -5.69 8.07
C LYS A 24 16.90 -6.71 8.32
N ALA A 25 18.06 -6.27 8.80
CA ALA A 25 19.16 -7.17 9.15
C ALA A 25 18.78 -8.03 10.36
N VAL A 26 18.19 -7.41 11.39
CA VAL A 26 17.69 -8.06 12.60
C VAL A 26 16.63 -9.11 12.27
N ILE A 27 15.63 -8.78 11.45
CA ILE A 27 14.61 -9.74 11.02
C ILE A 27 15.23 -10.90 10.22
N LYS A 28 16.27 -10.64 9.42
CA LYS A 28 16.98 -11.70 8.70
C LYS A 28 17.69 -12.65 9.66
N SER A 29 18.39 -12.12 10.66
CA SER A 29 19.04 -12.92 11.71
C SER A 29 18.03 -13.73 12.51
N LEU A 30 16.86 -13.16 12.81
CA LEU A 30 15.78 -13.85 13.53
C LEU A 30 15.17 -15.00 12.72
N ASN A 31 14.97 -14.82 11.41
CA ASN A 31 14.49 -15.88 10.52
C ASN A 31 15.54 -16.99 10.32
N GLU A 32 16.83 -16.69 10.47
CA GLU A 32 17.93 -17.65 10.34
C GLU A 32 18.18 -18.46 11.64
N SER A 33 17.63 -18.02 12.78
CA SER A 33 17.88 -18.67 14.08
C SER A 33 16.97 -19.88 14.37
N ASP A 34 16.04 -20.22 13.47
CA ASP A 34 15.04 -21.30 13.62
C ASP A 34 14.19 -21.21 14.92
N LEU A 35 14.18 -20.05 15.58
CA LEU A 35 13.42 -19.81 16.82
C LEU A 35 11.95 -19.46 16.55
N LEU A 36 11.64 -19.06 15.32
CA LEU A 36 10.31 -18.67 14.87
C LEU A 36 9.54 -19.85 14.31
N LYS A 37 8.24 -19.93 14.65
CA LYS A 37 7.30 -20.87 14.00
C LYS A 37 7.06 -20.52 12.54
N GLU A 38 7.04 -19.23 12.22
CA GLU A 38 6.87 -18.71 10.86
C GLU A 38 7.83 -17.55 10.59
N ASN A 39 8.40 -17.51 9.38
CA ASN A 39 9.31 -16.45 8.98
C ASN A 39 8.58 -15.10 8.83
N VAL A 40 9.15 -14.05 9.41
CA VAL A 40 8.62 -12.69 9.30
C VAL A 40 8.90 -12.15 7.89
N LYS A 41 7.84 -11.72 7.20
CA LYS A 41 7.93 -11.16 5.85
C LYS A 41 8.37 -9.70 5.88
N VAL A 42 9.52 -9.41 5.27
CA VAL A 42 10.04 -8.04 5.11
C VAL A 42 9.42 -7.35 3.89
N THR A 43 8.11 -7.16 3.90
CA THR A 43 7.38 -6.48 2.81
C THR A 43 6.53 -5.35 3.37
N GLY A 44 6.85 -4.10 3.06
CA GLY A 44 6.03 -2.95 3.46
C GLY A 44 6.82 -1.71 3.85
N LYS A 45 6.10 -0.75 4.43
CA LYS A 45 6.68 0.43 5.12
C LYS A 45 7.31 0.00 6.45
N GLY A 46 8.17 0.84 7.01
CA GLY A 46 8.92 0.51 8.22
C GLY A 46 8.03 0.11 9.39
N ASP A 47 6.92 0.81 9.58
CA ASP A 47 5.97 0.58 10.67
C ASP A 47 5.35 -0.83 10.59
N VAL A 48 4.90 -1.23 9.39
CA VAL A 48 4.33 -2.57 9.14
C VAL A 48 5.37 -3.66 9.42
N VAL A 49 6.63 -3.40 9.06
CA VAL A 49 7.73 -4.34 9.28
C VAL A 49 8.11 -4.41 10.77
N LEU A 50 8.05 -3.29 11.49
CA LEU A 50 8.30 -3.24 12.94
C LEU A 50 7.20 -3.98 13.71
N LEU A 51 5.92 -3.74 13.38
CA LEU A 51 4.79 -4.44 13.97
C LEU A 51 4.88 -5.95 13.74
N SER A 52 5.21 -6.37 12.51
CA SER A 52 5.39 -7.80 12.20
C SER A 52 6.58 -8.42 12.96
N PHE A 53 7.59 -7.63 13.29
CA PHE A 53 8.73 -8.08 14.09
C PHE A 53 8.35 -8.22 15.57
N LEU A 54 7.60 -7.26 16.13
CA LEU A 54 7.13 -7.31 17.51
C LEU A 54 6.14 -8.47 17.74
N ASP A 55 5.17 -8.65 16.83
CA ASP A 55 4.22 -9.77 16.86
C ASP A 55 4.93 -11.13 16.83
N ALA A 56 6.02 -11.23 16.08
CA ALA A 56 6.82 -12.43 16.01
C ALA A 56 7.62 -12.72 17.29
N LEU A 57 8.03 -11.68 18.03
CA LEU A 57 8.67 -11.83 19.33
C LEU A 57 7.66 -12.18 20.43
N ASP A 58 6.47 -11.57 20.40
CA ASP A 58 5.39 -11.85 21.34
C ASP A 58 4.87 -13.29 21.22
N GLY A 59 4.92 -13.87 20.00
CA GLY A 59 4.60 -15.27 19.76
C GLY A 59 5.66 -16.28 20.22
N MET A 60 6.81 -15.85 20.75
CA MET A 60 7.87 -16.73 21.25
C MET A 60 7.62 -17.17 22.70
N SER A 61 8.16 -18.34 23.08
CA SER A 61 8.23 -18.71 24.50
C SER A 61 9.36 -17.96 25.20
N ASP A 62 9.24 -17.79 26.52
CA ASP A 62 10.29 -17.19 27.37
C ASP A 62 11.66 -17.86 27.18
N GLU A 63 11.69 -19.18 26.98
CA GLU A 63 12.91 -19.96 26.71
C GLU A 63 13.60 -19.57 25.40
N ASN A 64 12.82 -19.17 24.38
CA ASN A 64 13.34 -18.71 23.10
C ASN A 64 13.79 -17.25 23.17
N LEU A 65 13.13 -16.44 23.99
CA LEU A 65 13.51 -15.05 24.26
C LEU A 65 14.91 -14.95 24.89
N GLU A 66 15.27 -15.87 25.78
CA GLU A 66 16.62 -15.95 26.37
C GLU A 66 17.71 -16.34 25.36
N ASN A 67 17.34 -17.00 24.26
CA ASN A 67 18.25 -17.50 23.24
C ASN A 67 18.30 -16.63 21.97
N LEU A 68 17.81 -15.40 22.03
CA LEU A 68 17.80 -14.50 20.88
C LEU A 68 19.23 -14.19 20.38
N PRO A 69 19.40 -14.06 19.04
CA PRO A 69 20.63 -13.51 18.48
C PRO A 69 20.98 -12.17 19.10
N LYS A 70 22.27 -11.93 19.36
CA LYS A 70 22.74 -10.73 20.10
C LYS A 70 22.32 -9.42 19.46
N ASP A 71 22.25 -9.39 18.14
CA ASP A 71 21.79 -8.26 17.35
C ASP A 71 20.29 -8.02 17.49
N VAL A 72 19.49 -9.08 17.59
CA VAL A 72 18.04 -8.99 17.86
C VAL A 72 17.77 -8.50 19.27
N ALA A 73 18.47 -9.06 20.26
CA ALA A 73 18.35 -8.63 21.66
C ALA A 73 18.76 -7.16 21.84
N ALA A 74 19.89 -6.75 21.28
CA ALA A 74 20.35 -5.36 21.34
C ALA A 74 19.38 -4.39 20.63
N TYR A 75 18.76 -4.83 19.53
CA TYR A 75 17.75 -4.01 18.85
C TYR A 75 16.47 -3.89 19.69
N TYR A 76 16.02 -4.98 20.32
CA TYR A 76 14.85 -5.00 21.19
C TYR A 76 15.03 -4.12 22.43
N GLU A 77 16.19 -4.20 23.10
CA GLU A 77 16.55 -3.35 24.25
C GLU A 77 16.68 -1.87 23.88
N ALA A 78 17.02 -1.56 22.62
CA ALA A 78 17.09 -0.19 22.12
C ALA A 78 15.72 0.41 21.79
N LEU A 79 14.66 -0.39 21.73
CA LEU A 79 13.31 0.11 21.50
C LEU A 79 12.83 0.87 22.75
N PRO A 80 12.30 2.08 22.59
CA PRO A 80 11.75 2.84 23.71
C PRO A 80 10.55 2.11 24.30
N GLN A 81 10.42 2.15 25.63
CA GLN A 81 9.33 1.47 26.36
C GLN A 81 7.93 1.88 25.86
N ALA A 82 7.79 3.12 25.37
CA ALA A 82 6.57 3.66 24.76
C ALA A 82 6.06 2.88 23.53
N VAL A 83 6.90 2.08 22.87
CA VAL A 83 6.46 1.20 21.76
C VAL A 83 5.71 -0.02 22.26
N PHE A 84 5.94 -0.42 23.51
CA PHE A 84 5.30 -1.57 24.16
C PHE A 84 4.04 -1.18 24.93
N ASP A 85 3.96 0.05 25.44
CA ASP A 85 2.82 0.52 26.23
C ASP A 85 1.52 0.72 25.39
N ASP A 86 1.60 0.72 24.05
CA ASP A 86 0.45 0.97 23.16
C ASP A 86 -0.23 -0.33 22.66
N SER A 87 0.36 -1.52 22.88
CA SER A 87 -0.13 -2.78 22.30
C SER A 87 -1.34 -3.42 23.03
N GLY A 88 -2.05 -2.67 23.87
CA GLY A 88 -3.33 -3.11 24.41
C GLY A 88 -3.29 -3.64 25.84
N ALA A 89 -2.69 -2.89 26.76
CA ALA A 89 -3.40 -2.71 28.03
C ALA A 89 -4.67 -1.89 27.72
N SER A 90 -5.70 -2.59 27.24
CA SER A 90 -7.07 -2.16 27.43
C SER A 90 -7.28 -2.10 28.94
N ASP A 91 -6.91 -0.98 29.55
CA ASP A 91 -7.65 -0.49 30.72
C ASP A 91 -9.09 -0.38 30.22
N GLU A 92 -9.84 -1.49 30.35
CA GLU A 92 -11.29 -1.42 30.36
C GLU A 92 -11.59 -0.33 31.38
N PRO A 93 -12.21 0.80 30.99
CA PRO A 93 -12.70 1.72 31.99
C PRO A 93 -13.65 0.90 32.87
N GLU A 94 -13.29 0.69 34.13
CA GLU A 94 -14.24 0.20 35.13
C GLU A 94 -15.51 1.01 34.95
N GLU A 95 -16.63 0.31 34.68
CA GLU A 95 -17.92 0.93 34.46
C GLU A 95 -18.24 1.86 35.63
N ALA A 96 -18.06 3.16 35.40
CA ALA A 96 -18.58 4.18 36.27
C ALA A 96 -20.09 4.24 36.02
N ASP A 97 -20.80 3.59 36.94
CA ASP A 97 -22.20 3.75 37.35
C ASP A 97 -22.93 4.93 36.66
N GLU A 98 -23.98 4.57 35.92
CA GLU A 98 -24.93 5.48 35.27
C GLU A 98 -25.43 6.58 36.23
N PRO A 99 -25.32 7.87 35.86
CA PRO A 99 -26.27 8.86 36.38
C PRO A 99 -27.51 8.95 35.47
N GLU A 100 -28.66 8.72 36.09
CA GLU A 100 -30.03 8.88 35.59
C GLU A 100 -30.26 10.14 34.73
N GLU A 101 -30.98 9.91 33.62
CA GLU A 101 -32.07 10.73 33.05
C GLU A 101 -32.15 12.21 33.47
N ALA A 102 -31.85 13.10 32.53
CA ALA A 102 -32.36 14.47 32.54
C ALA A 102 -32.92 14.83 31.15
N ASP A 103 -34.24 14.72 31.11
CA ASP A 103 -35.29 15.39 30.33
C ASP A 103 -34.90 16.56 29.40
N GLU A 104 -35.64 16.64 28.29
CA GLU A 104 -35.56 17.53 27.12
C GLU A 104 -35.66 19.06 27.45
N PRO A 105 -35.44 19.97 26.46
CA PRO A 105 -36.52 20.30 25.52
C PRO A 105 -36.12 20.59 24.05
N GLU A 106 -37.13 20.39 23.20
CA GLU A 106 -37.31 20.88 21.82
C GLU A 106 -36.97 22.37 21.61
N GLU A 107 -36.55 22.74 20.38
CA GLU A 107 -37.34 23.58 19.45
C GLU A 107 -36.51 24.10 18.26
N ALA A 108 -37.20 24.13 17.11
CA ALA A 108 -37.10 24.97 15.90
C ALA A 108 -35.74 25.51 15.37
N ASP A 109 -35.50 25.28 14.07
CA ASP A 109 -35.36 26.40 13.12
C ASP A 109 -35.65 25.96 11.67
N GLU A 110 -36.71 26.53 11.09
CA GLU A 110 -37.05 26.45 9.66
C GLU A 110 -36.44 27.66 8.93
N GLY A 111 -35.77 27.42 7.80
CA GLY A 111 -35.38 28.44 6.84
C GLY A 111 -34.16 27.99 6.03
N ASP A 112 -34.03 28.21 4.72
CA ASP A 112 -34.74 29.02 3.75
C ASP A 112 -34.15 28.58 2.39
N GLU A 113 -35.00 28.32 1.38
CA GLU A 113 -34.55 28.13 -0.02
C GLU A 113 -33.96 29.44 -0.55
N PRO A 114 -32.99 29.40 -1.49
CA PRO A 114 -33.42 29.73 -2.86
C PRO A 114 -32.66 29.03 -4.02
N GLU A 115 -33.46 28.73 -5.04
CA GLU A 115 -33.35 29.03 -6.48
C GLU A 115 -32.02 28.84 -7.27
N GLU A 116 -32.15 28.02 -8.33
CA GLU A 116 -31.88 28.29 -9.75
C GLU A 116 -30.62 29.07 -10.17
N ALA A 117 -29.76 28.44 -10.97
CA ALA A 117 -29.00 29.10 -12.04
C ALA A 117 -28.49 28.07 -13.08
N GLU A 118 -29.33 27.88 -14.08
CA GLU A 118 -29.06 27.81 -15.52
C GLU A 118 -27.63 27.69 -16.10
N GLU A 119 -27.55 26.74 -17.06
CA GLU A 119 -27.03 26.85 -18.44
C GLU A 119 -25.55 26.64 -18.82
N ALA A 120 -25.44 25.94 -19.97
CA ALA A 120 -24.38 25.85 -20.98
C ALA A 120 -23.02 25.22 -20.64
N ASP A 121 -22.63 24.17 -21.38
CA ASP A 121 -21.76 24.31 -22.56
C ASP A 121 -21.48 22.95 -23.20
N GLU A 122 -21.76 22.83 -24.50
CA GLU A 122 -21.49 21.65 -25.34
C GLU A 122 -20.06 21.75 -25.90
N GLY A 123 -19.17 20.88 -25.43
CA GLY A 123 -17.80 20.74 -25.93
C GLY A 123 -17.58 19.38 -26.58
N ASP A 124 -17.80 19.34 -27.89
CA ASP A 124 -17.41 18.30 -28.84
C ASP A 124 -15.88 18.28 -28.99
N ASP A 125 -15.22 17.15 -28.75
CA ASP A 125 -13.81 16.95 -29.14
C ASP A 125 -13.58 15.49 -29.54
N GLU A 126 -13.66 15.28 -30.86
CA GLU A 126 -13.27 14.06 -31.55
C GLU A 126 -11.74 13.95 -31.59
N GLY A 127 -11.20 13.04 -30.78
CA GLY A 127 -9.78 12.68 -30.76
C GLY A 127 -9.54 11.25 -31.26
N ASP A 128 -9.49 11.14 -32.59
CA ASP A 128 -9.00 10.01 -33.37
C ASP A 128 -7.50 9.75 -33.08
N ASP A 129 -7.10 8.52 -32.72
CA ASP A 129 -5.70 8.08 -32.81
C ASP A 129 -5.66 6.56 -33.04
N GLU A 130 -5.72 6.22 -34.32
CA GLU A 130 -5.42 4.90 -34.87
C GLU A 130 -3.91 4.62 -34.76
N GLY A 131 -3.53 3.83 -33.76
CA GLY A 131 -2.18 3.29 -33.60
C GLY A 131 -2.11 1.83 -34.03
N ASP A 132 -1.97 1.64 -35.34
CA ASP A 132 -1.58 0.42 -36.05
C ASP A 132 -0.19 -0.07 -35.58
N ASP A 133 -0.08 -1.30 -35.10
CA ASP A 133 1.21 -2.02 -34.98
C ASP A 133 0.98 -3.49 -35.32
N GLU A 134 0.89 -3.74 -36.63
CA GLU A 134 1.13 -5.04 -37.22
C GLU A 134 2.58 -5.47 -36.96
N GLY A 135 2.74 -6.64 -36.33
CA GLY A 135 4.05 -7.20 -36.03
C GLY A 135 3.99 -8.71 -35.78
N ASP A 136 3.78 -9.46 -36.86
CA ASP A 136 4.27 -10.83 -37.08
C ASP A 136 5.58 -11.12 -36.34
N ASP A 137 5.68 -12.28 -35.66
CA ASP A 137 6.55 -13.35 -36.17
C ASP A 137 6.43 -14.60 -35.28
N ALA A 138 6.18 -15.72 -35.95
CA ALA A 138 6.10 -17.06 -35.41
C ALA A 138 7.49 -17.63 -35.13
N GLY A 139 7.65 -18.34 -34.01
CA GLY A 139 8.89 -19.02 -33.68
C GLY A 139 8.74 -19.92 -32.47
N ASP A 140 7.93 -20.96 -32.62
CA ASP A 140 7.85 -22.11 -31.72
C ASP A 140 9.13 -22.93 -31.90
N ASP A 141 10.12 -22.70 -31.03
CA ASP A 141 11.36 -23.49 -30.95
C ASP A 141 11.36 -24.25 -29.62
N GLU A 142 10.80 -25.47 -29.67
CA GLU A 142 10.91 -26.47 -28.61
C GLU A 142 12.38 -26.93 -28.49
N GLY A 143 13.17 -26.14 -27.77
CA GLY A 143 14.57 -26.43 -27.44
C GLY A 143 14.73 -26.77 -25.95
N ASP A 144 14.72 -28.08 -25.67
CA ASP A 144 15.27 -28.80 -24.50
C ASP A 144 15.85 -27.91 -23.36
N ASP A 145 15.14 -27.92 -22.23
CA ASP A 145 15.43 -27.21 -20.98
C ASP A 145 16.72 -27.73 -20.32
N ALA A 146 17.87 -27.39 -20.92
CA ALA A 146 19.14 -27.39 -20.23
C ALA A 146 19.19 -26.14 -19.35
N THR A 147 18.64 -26.25 -18.15
CA THR A 147 18.91 -25.34 -17.01
C THR A 147 20.41 -25.38 -16.71
N SER A 148 21.18 -24.66 -17.53
CA SER A 148 22.57 -24.29 -17.28
C SER A 148 22.57 -23.27 -16.15
N GLU A 149 22.15 -23.71 -14.96
CA GLU A 149 22.40 -23.03 -13.72
C GLU A 149 23.91 -22.82 -13.63
N CYS A 150 24.34 -21.58 -13.50
CA CYS A 150 25.74 -21.29 -13.21
C CYS A 150 26.07 -22.05 -11.92
N PRO A 151 26.95 -23.07 -11.95
CA PRO A 151 27.13 -24.00 -10.83
C PRO A 151 27.60 -23.32 -9.54
N MET A 152 28.03 -22.06 -9.64
CA MET A 152 28.43 -21.23 -8.50
C MET A 152 27.37 -20.23 -8.00
N PHE A 153 26.36 -19.80 -8.78
CA PHE A 153 25.54 -18.63 -8.39
C PHE A 153 24.03 -18.66 -8.67
N GLY A 154 23.46 -19.66 -9.36
CA GLY A 154 22.00 -19.89 -9.47
C GLY A 154 21.09 -18.80 -10.09
N LYS A 155 21.49 -17.51 -10.12
CA LYS A 155 20.65 -16.36 -10.54
C LYS A 155 21.22 -15.58 -11.73
N GLY A 156 22.21 -16.15 -12.43
CA GLY A 156 22.87 -15.54 -13.58
C GLY A 156 23.95 -14.52 -13.21
N CYS A 157 24.60 -13.94 -14.22
CA CYS A 157 25.75 -13.06 -14.04
C CYS A 157 25.34 -11.61 -13.71
N ASN A 158 25.78 -11.08 -12.57
CA ASN A 158 25.55 -9.70 -12.14
C ASN A 158 26.90 -8.98 -11.93
N GLU A 159 27.30 -8.12 -12.88
CA GLU A 159 28.60 -7.41 -12.84
C GLU A 159 28.79 -6.48 -11.63
N LYS A 160 27.72 -6.21 -10.86
CA LYS A 160 27.77 -5.39 -9.65
C LYS A 160 28.18 -6.18 -8.41
N GLU A 161 28.00 -7.49 -8.41
CA GLU A 161 28.36 -8.36 -7.28
C GLU A 161 29.86 -8.64 -7.29
N ASP A 162 30.48 -8.60 -6.11
CA ASP A 162 31.93 -8.80 -5.98
C ASP A 162 32.37 -10.19 -6.43
N ASP A 163 31.50 -11.20 -6.27
CA ASP A 163 31.76 -12.56 -6.72
C ASP A 163 31.87 -12.68 -8.24
N CYS A 164 31.09 -11.91 -8.98
CA CYS A 164 31.20 -11.84 -10.44
C CYS A 164 32.49 -11.16 -10.90
N LYS A 165 33.07 -10.25 -10.09
CA LYS A 165 34.37 -9.63 -10.39
C LYS A 165 35.51 -10.63 -10.21
N THR A 166 35.45 -11.44 -9.16
CA THR A 166 36.41 -12.53 -8.91
C THR A 166 36.34 -13.58 -10.00
N CYS A 167 35.13 -14.05 -10.34
CA CYS A 167 34.90 -14.99 -11.44
C CYS A 167 35.41 -14.48 -12.79
N LYS A 168 35.25 -13.19 -13.09
CA LYS A 168 35.79 -12.56 -14.31
C LYS A 168 37.33 -12.59 -14.38
N LYS A 169 37.99 -12.49 -13.22
CA LYS A 169 39.46 -12.48 -13.13
C LYS A 169 40.04 -13.89 -13.21
N ASP A 170 39.45 -14.83 -12.47
CA ASP A 170 39.99 -16.18 -12.31
C ASP A 170 39.51 -17.13 -13.42
N PHE A 171 38.30 -16.92 -13.96
CA PHE A 171 37.66 -17.78 -14.96
C PHE A 171 37.02 -16.97 -16.11
N PRO A 172 37.80 -16.28 -16.95
CA PRO A 172 37.27 -15.38 -17.98
C PRO A 172 36.44 -16.11 -19.06
N ALA A 173 36.74 -17.39 -19.33
CA ALA A 173 35.98 -18.21 -20.29
C ALA A 173 34.59 -18.57 -19.75
N GLU A 174 34.51 -19.00 -18.48
CA GLU A 174 33.24 -19.34 -17.81
C GLU A 174 32.37 -18.10 -17.60
N PHE A 175 32.99 -16.98 -17.19
CA PHE A 175 32.30 -15.69 -17.07
C PHE A 175 31.66 -15.26 -18.40
N LYS A 176 32.37 -15.43 -19.53
CA LYS A 176 31.85 -15.10 -20.86
C LYS A 176 30.66 -15.99 -21.24
N ALA A 177 30.73 -17.28 -20.94
CA ALA A 177 29.62 -18.22 -21.17
C ALA A 177 28.39 -17.88 -20.30
N CYS A 178 28.60 -17.63 -19.01
CA CYS A 178 27.56 -17.24 -18.07
C CYS A 178 26.88 -15.91 -18.45
N LYS A 179 27.66 -14.92 -18.89
CA LYS A 179 27.13 -13.64 -19.39
C LYS A 179 26.28 -13.82 -20.66
N ALA A 180 26.70 -14.69 -21.57
CA ALA A 180 25.93 -15.00 -22.78
C ALA A 180 24.61 -15.72 -22.45
N ALA A 181 24.64 -16.72 -21.57
CA ALA A 181 23.44 -17.43 -21.10
C ALA A 181 22.45 -16.47 -20.40
N THR A 182 22.96 -15.60 -19.52
CA THR A 182 22.13 -14.61 -18.81
C THR A 182 21.49 -13.59 -19.77
N LYS A 183 22.20 -13.19 -20.82
CA LYS A 183 21.65 -12.29 -21.85
C LYS A 183 20.54 -12.95 -22.67
N LYS A 184 20.70 -14.24 -23.03
CA LYS A 184 19.67 -15.02 -23.71
C LYS A 184 18.42 -15.20 -22.84
N ALA A 185 18.58 -15.56 -21.56
CA ALA A 185 17.47 -15.70 -20.61
C ALA A 185 16.71 -14.38 -20.34
N LYS A 186 17.37 -13.22 -20.46
CA LYS A 186 16.69 -11.91 -20.39
C LYS A 186 15.92 -11.58 -21.67
N ALA A 187 16.36 -12.08 -22.82
CA ALA A 187 15.69 -11.86 -24.11
C ALA A 187 14.46 -12.76 -24.29
N SER A 188 14.45 -13.96 -23.69
CA SER A 188 13.32 -14.89 -23.73
C SER A 188 12.23 -14.62 -22.69
N LYS A 189 12.38 -13.60 -21.83
CA LYS A 189 11.25 -13.18 -20.99
C LYS A 189 10.16 -12.67 -21.93
N PRO A 190 8.94 -13.25 -21.90
CA PRO A 190 7.86 -12.80 -22.77
C PRO A 190 7.74 -11.29 -22.62
N LYS A 191 7.83 -10.55 -23.74
CA LYS A 191 7.51 -9.13 -23.76
C LYS A 191 6.18 -9.02 -23.04
N LYS A 192 6.15 -8.29 -21.90
CA LYS A 192 4.90 -8.03 -21.19
C LYS A 192 3.94 -7.54 -22.25
N SER A 193 2.89 -8.31 -22.51
CA SER A 193 1.87 -7.91 -23.47
C SER A 193 1.47 -6.49 -23.10
N THR A 194 1.49 -5.62 -24.09
CA THR A 194 1.01 -4.24 -23.98
C THR A 194 -0.49 -4.36 -23.74
N GLY A 195 -0.86 -4.60 -22.48
CA GLY A 195 -2.25 -4.76 -22.08
C GLY A 195 -2.99 -3.50 -22.49
N THR A 196 -4.21 -3.67 -22.99
CA THR A 196 -5.09 -2.57 -23.35
C THR A 196 -5.09 -1.51 -22.24
N PRO A 197 -4.98 -0.22 -22.59
CA PRO A 197 -4.88 0.85 -21.62
C PRO A 197 -6.11 0.79 -20.70
N LYS A 198 -5.87 0.50 -19.42
CA LYS A 198 -6.95 0.43 -18.44
C LYS A 198 -7.51 1.84 -18.25
N LEU A 199 -8.82 1.99 -18.49
CA LEU A 199 -9.53 3.24 -18.24
C LEU A 199 -9.27 3.71 -16.81
N ARG A 200 -9.03 5.01 -16.65
CA ARG A 200 -8.83 5.64 -15.34
C ARG A 200 -10.06 6.45 -14.95
N THR A 201 -10.36 6.47 -13.66
CA THR A 201 -11.41 7.31 -13.07
C THR A 201 -10.96 8.77 -13.01
N ARG A 202 -11.90 9.67 -12.68
CA ARG A 202 -11.65 11.11 -12.61
C ARG A 202 -10.47 11.49 -11.73
N TYR A 203 -10.25 10.77 -10.63
CA TYR A 203 -9.11 11.02 -9.74
C TYR A 203 -7.92 10.10 -10.01
N GLY A 204 -7.82 9.49 -11.21
CA GLY A 204 -6.63 8.79 -11.69
C GLY A 204 -6.45 7.35 -11.22
N HIS A 205 -7.43 6.76 -10.53
CA HIS A 205 -7.40 5.33 -10.19
C HIS A 205 -7.88 4.46 -11.36
N ILE A 206 -7.61 3.15 -11.32
CA ILE A 206 -8.04 2.23 -12.38
C ILE A 206 -9.55 1.99 -12.24
N ALA A 207 -10.30 2.06 -13.34
CA ALA A 207 -11.73 1.75 -13.36
C ALA A 207 -11.97 0.29 -12.92
N GLY A 208 -13.00 0.07 -12.08
CA GLY A 208 -13.30 -1.24 -11.48
C GLY A 208 -12.40 -1.63 -10.30
N SER A 209 -11.40 -0.82 -9.94
CA SER A 209 -10.74 -0.94 -8.64
C SER A 209 -11.60 -0.31 -7.55
N MET A 210 -11.45 -0.77 -6.30
CA MET A 210 -12.18 -0.22 -5.15
C MET A 210 -12.01 1.30 -5.00
N SER A 211 -10.79 1.80 -5.22
CA SER A 211 -10.51 3.25 -5.23
C SER A 211 -11.21 3.96 -6.39
N GLY A 212 -11.26 3.34 -7.58
CA GLY A 212 -12.00 3.88 -8.71
C GLY A 212 -13.51 3.95 -8.47
N ASP A 213 -14.08 2.94 -7.81
CA ASP A 213 -15.50 2.96 -7.45
C ASP A 213 -15.82 4.05 -6.43
N ILE A 214 -14.93 4.26 -5.44
CA ILE A 214 -15.05 5.36 -4.48
C ILE A 214 -14.99 6.71 -5.20
N ASP A 215 -14.07 6.91 -6.14
CA ASP A 215 -13.98 8.15 -6.95
C ASP A 215 -15.30 8.44 -7.66
N ASN A 216 -15.87 7.43 -8.32
CA ASN A 216 -17.14 7.56 -9.05
C ASN A 216 -18.32 7.87 -8.12
N MET A 217 -18.34 7.29 -6.92
CA MET A 217 -19.38 7.54 -5.92
C MET A 217 -19.26 8.94 -5.28
N LEU A 218 -18.05 9.40 -5.01
CA LEU A 218 -17.77 10.76 -4.51
C LEU A 218 -18.16 11.82 -5.53
N TRP A 219 -17.87 11.59 -6.81
CA TRP A 219 -18.29 12.48 -7.89
C TRP A 219 -19.82 12.58 -7.97
N LYS A 220 -20.54 11.46 -7.80
CA LYS A 220 -22.01 11.44 -7.77
C LYS A 220 -22.63 12.08 -6.52
N GLY A 221 -21.84 12.37 -5.48
CA GLY A 221 -22.38 12.90 -4.23
C GLY A 221 -23.23 11.88 -3.49
N MET A 222 -22.69 10.68 -3.23
CA MET A 222 -23.43 9.64 -2.49
C MET A 222 -23.26 9.79 -0.97
N LYS A 223 -24.28 9.34 -0.21
CA LYS A 223 -24.19 9.25 1.25
C LYS A 223 -23.16 8.21 1.69
N LEU A 224 -22.40 8.48 2.75
CA LEU A 224 -21.33 7.58 3.24
C LEU A 224 -21.82 6.15 3.49
N LYS A 225 -22.97 5.99 4.17
CA LYS A 225 -23.57 4.67 4.43
C LYS A 225 -23.95 3.94 3.13
N ALA A 226 -24.50 4.66 2.15
CA ALA A 226 -24.85 4.08 0.85
C ALA A 226 -23.61 3.65 0.06
N MET A 227 -22.53 4.44 0.12
CA MET A 227 -21.24 4.08 -0.47
C MET A 227 -20.66 2.83 0.18
N ALA A 228 -20.64 2.76 1.51
CA ALA A 228 -20.10 1.63 2.26
C ALA A 228 -20.85 0.34 1.93
N LYS A 229 -22.19 0.37 1.94
CA LYS A 229 -23.04 -0.78 1.58
C LYS A 229 -22.79 -1.27 0.14
N LYS A 230 -22.63 -0.35 -0.82
CA LYS A 230 -22.34 -0.70 -2.21
C LYS A 230 -20.95 -1.33 -2.34
N LEU A 231 -19.93 -0.71 -1.75
CA LEU A 231 -18.55 -1.21 -1.81
C LEU A 231 -18.40 -2.58 -1.12
N ALA A 232 -19.09 -2.77 0.01
CA ALA A 232 -19.17 -4.04 0.73
C ALA A 232 -19.73 -5.16 -0.15
N LYS A 233 -20.81 -4.88 -0.91
CA LYS A 233 -21.42 -5.82 -1.85
C LYS A 233 -20.51 -6.14 -3.03
N ASP A 234 -19.98 -5.11 -3.70
CA ASP A 234 -19.22 -5.28 -4.94
C ASP A 234 -17.86 -5.96 -4.70
N HIS A 235 -17.23 -5.69 -3.55
CA HIS A 235 -15.89 -6.21 -3.21
C HIS A 235 -15.90 -7.32 -2.13
N LYS A 236 -17.09 -7.82 -1.74
CA LYS A 236 -17.27 -8.88 -0.72
C LYS A 236 -16.55 -8.59 0.60
N ARG A 237 -16.79 -7.41 1.19
CA ARG A 237 -16.21 -6.99 2.47
C ARG A 237 -17.28 -6.59 3.48
N GLU A 238 -16.90 -6.52 4.76
CA GLU A 238 -17.75 -5.97 5.81
C GLU A 238 -17.98 -4.46 5.61
N GLU A 239 -19.19 -3.98 5.93
CA GLU A 239 -19.60 -2.58 5.76
C GLU A 239 -18.73 -1.61 6.57
N LYS A 240 -18.36 -1.96 7.82
CA LYS A 240 -17.45 -1.15 8.64
C LYS A 240 -16.07 -1.00 8.00
N ALA A 241 -15.51 -2.09 7.46
CA ALA A 241 -14.23 -2.06 6.76
C ALA A 241 -14.28 -1.25 5.45
N ALA A 242 -15.42 -1.30 4.74
CA ALA A 242 -15.66 -0.47 3.57
C ALA A 242 -15.75 1.02 3.93
N GLN A 243 -16.45 1.37 5.01
CA GLN A 243 -16.56 2.74 5.51
C GLN A 243 -15.19 3.31 5.91
N ALA A 244 -14.38 2.55 6.65
CA ALA A 244 -13.01 2.94 6.99
C ALA A 244 -12.15 3.19 5.73
N LYS A 245 -12.30 2.33 4.72
CA LYS A 245 -11.59 2.49 3.45
C LYS A 245 -12.00 3.75 2.69
N ILE A 246 -13.29 4.09 2.68
CA ILE A 246 -13.81 5.32 2.06
C ILE A 246 -13.20 6.56 2.73
N ARG A 247 -13.22 6.62 4.07
CA ARG A 247 -12.63 7.73 4.83
C ARG A 247 -11.13 7.88 4.57
N GLY A 248 -10.37 6.79 4.64
CA GLY A 248 -8.93 6.83 4.34
C GLY A 248 -8.62 7.24 2.90
N HIS A 249 -9.48 6.87 1.95
CA HIS A 249 -9.35 7.30 0.55
C HIS A 249 -9.61 8.79 0.39
N ILE A 250 -10.66 9.34 1.02
CA ILE A 250 -10.96 10.78 1.01
C ILE A 250 -9.79 11.59 1.57
N LYS A 251 -9.26 11.19 2.73
CA LYS A 251 -8.10 11.84 3.33
C LYS A 251 -6.87 11.81 2.42
N HIS A 252 -6.67 10.72 1.67
CA HIS A 252 -5.61 10.64 0.67
C HIS A 252 -5.83 11.62 -0.49
N LEU A 253 -7.06 11.78 -0.97
CA LEU A 253 -7.40 12.76 -2.01
C LEU A 253 -7.19 14.20 -1.53
N GLU A 254 -7.55 14.51 -0.29
CA GLU A 254 -7.33 15.82 0.31
C GLU A 254 -5.84 16.17 0.45
N ASN A 255 -5.06 15.25 1.03
CA ASN A 255 -3.66 15.52 1.35
C ASN A 255 -2.73 15.47 0.13
N ASN A 256 -2.93 14.52 -0.80
CA ASN A 256 -2.00 14.31 -1.90
C ASN A 256 -2.45 14.94 -3.22
N LYS A 257 -3.76 15.18 -3.37
CA LYS A 257 -4.32 15.72 -4.61
C LYS A 257 -4.97 17.09 -4.41
N GLY A 258 -5.04 17.59 -3.17
CA GLY A 258 -5.67 18.87 -2.86
C GLY A 258 -7.18 18.91 -3.09
N ILE A 259 -7.81 17.75 -3.30
CA ILE A 259 -9.25 17.68 -3.61
C ILE A 259 -10.02 17.87 -2.32
N LYS A 260 -10.77 18.96 -2.21
CA LYS A 260 -11.64 19.22 -1.05
C LYS A 260 -12.97 18.49 -1.20
N VAL A 261 -13.35 17.68 -0.22
CA VAL A 261 -14.65 17.01 -0.14
C VAL A 261 -15.53 17.76 0.86
N SER A 262 -16.76 18.10 0.48
CA SER A 262 -17.77 18.61 1.41
C SER A 262 -18.57 17.44 1.98
N ASP A 263 -18.74 17.43 3.30
CA ASP A 263 -19.66 16.56 4.02
C ASP A 263 -20.86 17.40 4.45
N LYS A 264 -21.99 17.24 3.75
CA LYS A 264 -23.28 17.86 4.10
C LYS A 264 -24.30 16.74 4.24
N ASP A 265 -24.91 16.58 5.42
CA ASP A 265 -25.94 15.55 5.68
C ASP A 265 -25.48 14.11 5.33
N ASP A 266 -24.26 13.75 5.75
CA ASP A 266 -23.56 12.50 5.40
C ASP A 266 -23.30 12.32 3.89
N THR A 267 -23.58 13.33 3.07
CA THR A 267 -23.41 13.32 1.62
C THR A 267 -22.03 13.83 1.27
N LEU A 268 -21.21 12.93 0.74
CA LEU A 268 -19.82 13.20 0.40
C LEU A 268 -19.71 13.58 -1.07
N LYS A 269 -19.38 14.85 -1.34
CA LYS A 269 -19.22 15.37 -2.70
C LYS A 269 -17.93 16.15 -2.83
N ALA A 270 -17.15 15.88 -3.87
CA ALA A 270 -15.98 16.71 -4.19
C ALA A 270 -16.44 18.11 -4.65
N LYS A 271 -15.77 19.17 -4.21
CA LYS A 271 -16.08 20.54 -4.64
C LYS A 271 -15.89 20.68 -6.15
N LYS A 272 -16.80 21.40 -6.82
CA LYS A 272 -16.91 21.52 -8.29
C LYS A 272 -15.57 21.86 -8.98
N GLU A 273 -14.78 22.74 -8.37
CA GLU A 273 -13.45 23.17 -8.83
C GLU A 273 -12.44 22.01 -9.06
N PHE A 274 -12.63 20.86 -8.40
CA PHE A 274 -11.76 19.69 -8.53
C PHE A 274 -12.41 18.53 -9.28
N ALA A 275 -13.63 18.75 -9.70
CA ALA A 275 -14.56 17.70 -10.05
C ALA A 275 -14.70 17.64 -11.60
N GLU A 276 -14.48 18.77 -12.27
CA GLU A 276 -14.25 18.90 -13.71
C GLU A 276 -12.76 18.65 -14.03
N GLY A 277 -12.39 17.37 -14.13
CA GLY A 277 -11.12 16.95 -14.71
C GLY A 277 -9.92 17.14 -13.79
N TYR A 278 -9.29 16.04 -13.42
CA TYR A 278 -7.93 16.06 -12.87
C TYR A 278 -6.99 16.52 -13.99
N ASP A 279 -6.79 17.84 -14.12
CA ASP A 279 -5.74 18.39 -14.96
C ASP A 279 -4.39 17.96 -14.37
N LYS A 280 -3.67 17.12 -15.12
CA LYS A 280 -2.33 16.64 -14.75
C LYS A 280 -1.36 17.81 -14.50
N ASN A 281 -1.69 19.02 -14.96
CA ASN A 281 -0.89 20.24 -14.78
C ASN A 281 -1.10 20.93 -13.42
N ASN A 282 -2.12 20.58 -12.63
CA ASN A 282 -2.48 21.31 -11.40
C ASN A 282 -1.95 20.71 -10.09
N THR A 283 -1.17 19.64 -10.16
CA THR A 283 -0.38 19.12 -9.02
C THR A 283 1.08 19.49 -9.20
N LYS A 284 1.51 20.59 -8.53
CA LYS A 284 2.92 20.92 -8.30
C LYS A 284 3.45 20.20 -7.07
#